data_AF-A0A517TMZ8-F1
#
_entry.id   AF-A0A517TMZ8-F1
#
_cell.length_a   1.000
_cell.length_b   1.000
_cell.length_c   1.000
_cell.angle_alpha   90.00
_cell.angle_beta   90.00
_cell.angle_gamma   90.00
#
_symmetry.space_group_name_H-M   'P 1'
#
loop_
_entity.id
_entity.type
_entity.pdbx_description
1 polymer ?
#
loop_
_entity_poly.entity_id
_entity_poly.type
_entity_poly.pdbx_seq_one_letter_code
_entity_poly.pdbx_strand_id
1 'polypeptide(L)'
;MNAINPLSTGSQPPLTTQVVGGASQPNPAAGATEGGGSFKDLLVDSIKHVNGMQQQADQAVEALFTGGDVNPAEVLTAVQKADMAFRLTMQVRNKLMDVYHEIQEVRI
;
A
#
# COMPACT_ATOMS: atom_id res chain seq x y z
N MET A 1 76.55 -23.30 -16.70
CA MET A 1 75.55 -24.09 -15.93
C MET A 1 74.35 -23.16 -15.74
N ASN A 2 73.36 -23.02 -16.63
CA ASN A 2 72.38 -23.96 -17.22
C ASN A 2 71.81 -24.91 -16.16
N ALA A 3 70.51 -24.96 -15.84
CA ALA A 3 69.27 -24.69 -16.60
C ALA A 3 68.39 -23.64 -15.85
N ILE A 4 67.68 -22.67 -16.45
CA ILE A 4 66.71 -22.67 -17.57
C ILE A 4 65.64 -23.75 -17.41
N ASN A 5 64.70 -23.54 -16.49
CA ASN A 5 63.40 -24.20 -16.54
C ASN A 5 62.40 -23.28 -17.28
N PRO A 6 61.68 -23.76 -18.31
CA PRO A 6 60.98 -22.92 -19.27
C PRO A 6 59.64 -22.38 -18.76
N LEU A 7 59.30 -21.17 -19.22
CA LEU A 7 57.95 -20.62 -19.18
C LEU A 7 56.98 -21.63 -19.83
N SER A 8 56.13 -22.26 -19.02
CA SER A 8 54.93 -22.93 -19.50
C SER A 8 53.82 -21.90 -19.60
N THR A 9 53.58 -21.46 -20.83
CA THR A 9 52.41 -20.75 -21.31
C THR A 9 51.16 -21.61 -21.10
N GLY A 10 50.51 -21.44 -19.95
CA GLY A 10 49.15 -21.90 -19.71
C GLY A 10 48.17 -20.77 -19.99
N SER A 11 47.43 -20.88 -21.08
CA SER A 11 46.36 -19.98 -21.52
C SER A 11 45.35 -19.72 -20.40
N GLN A 12 45.46 -18.58 -19.71
CA GLN A 12 44.37 -18.08 -18.87
C GLN A 12 43.25 -17.60 -19.80
N PRO A 13 42.02 -18.14 -19.70
CA PRO A 13 40.89 -17.57 -20.41
C PRO A 13 40.65 -16.14 -19.90
N PRO A 14 40.27 -15.19 -20.79
CA PRO A 14 39.96 -13.84 -20.35
C PRO A 14 38.79 -13.89 -19.37
N LEU A 15 38.91 -13.15 -18.28
CA LEU A 15 37.83 -12.82 -17.37
C LEU A 15 36.75 -12.08 -18.17
N THR A 16 35.87 -12.84 -18.82
CA THR A 16 34.53 -12.39 -19.18
C THR A 16 33.79 -12.27 -17.86
N THR A 17 33.84 -11.08 -17.25
CA THR A 17 32.72 -10.65 -16.40
C THR A 17 31.58 -10.37 -17.36
N GLN A 18 30.89 -11.45 -17.68
CA GLN A 18 29.57 -11.48 -18.28
C GLN A 18 28.72 -10.52 -17.46
N VAL A 19 28.30 -9.41 -18.07
CA VAL A 19 27.28 -8.53 -17.51
C VAL A 19 26.04 -9.39 -17.32
N VAL A 20 25.86 -9.86 -16.09
CA VAL A 20 24.73 -10.70 -15.74
C VAL A 20 23.48 -9.84 -15.91
N GLY A 21 22.60 -10.35 -16.78
CA GLY A 21 21.16 -10.25 -16.69
C GLY A 21 20.60 -8.94 -16.16
N GLY A 22 20.07 -8.15 -17.08
CA GLY A 22 18.75 -7.56 -16.95
C GLY A 22 18.53 -6.79 -15.65
N ALA A 23 18.80 -5.48 -15.72
CA ALA A 23 18.08 -4.50 -14.95
C ALA A 23 16.57 -4.72 -15.19
N SER A 24 15.98 -5.58 -14.37
CA SER A 24 14.55 -5.71 -14.19
C SER A 24 14.14 -4.46 -13.44
N GLN A 25 14.05 -3.35 -14.17
CA GLN A 25 13.26 -2.21 -13.76
C GLN A 25 11.88 -2.76 -13.40
N PRO A 26 11.39 -2.60 -12.15
CA PRO A 26 9.98 -2.78 -11.91
C PRO A 26 9.27 -1.68 -12.69
N ASN A 27 8.84 -2.03 -13.90
CA ASN A 27 7.84 -1.30 -14.65
C ASN A 27 6.55 -1.31 -13.81
N PRO A 28 6.09 -0.17 -13.25
CA PRO A 28 4.79 -0.13 -12.58
C PRO A 28 3.64 -0.05 -13.58
N ALA A 29 3.90 -0.06 -14.90
CA ALA A 29 2.85 -0.09 -15.92
C ALA A 29 2.47 -1.53 -16.28
N ALA A 30 1.81 -2.22 -15.36
CA ALA A 30 0.94 -3.36 -15.68
C ALA A 30 -0.06 -3.59 -14.54
N GLY A 31 -1.28 -3.08 -14.73
CA GLY A 31 -2.45 -3.51 -13.95
C GLY A 31 -3.00 -2.49 -12.94
N ALA A 32 -3.38 -1.30 -13.41
CA ALA A 32 -4.53 -0.62 -12.82
C ALA A 32 -5.64 -0.70 -13.86
N THR A 33 -6.38 -1.79 -13.76
CA THR A 33 -7.58 -2.14 -14.51
C THR A 33 -8.44 -0.90 -14.75
N GLU A 34 -8.72 -0.62 -16.02
CA GLU A 34 -9.85 0.20 -16.43
C GLU A 34 -11.12 -0.47 -15.89
N GLY A 35 -11.56 0.04 -14.75
CA GLY A 35 -12.69 -0.45 -13.98
C GLY A 35 -12.93 0.47 -12.80
N GLY A 36 -12.81 1.79 -13.02
CA GLY A 36 -13.23 2.77 -12.04
C GLY A 36 -14.73 2.63 -11.86
N GLY A 37 -15.15 1.96 -10.79
CA GLY A 37 -16.54 2.02 -10.33
C GLY A 37 -16.98 3.47 -10.24
N SER A 38 -18.29 3.72 -10.38
CA SER A 38 -18.81 5.08 -10.28
C SER A 38 -18.32 5.70 -8.97
N PHE A 39 -18.11 7.02 -8.92
CA PHE A 39 -17.73 7.70 -7.67
C PHE A 39 -18.66 7.33 -6.51
N LYS A 40 -19.96 7.12 -6.79
CA LYS A 40 -20.95 6.56 -5.86
C LYS A 40 -20.50 5.21 -5.27
N ASP A 41 -20.04 4.28 -6.09
CA ASP A 41 -19.63 2.94 -5.67
C ASP A 41 -18.38 3.00 -4.78
N LEU A 42 -17.40 3.85 -5.14
CA LEU A 42 -16.23 4.13 -4.31
C LEU A 42 -16.58 4.77 -2.97
N LEU A 43 -17.53 5.71 -2.96
CA LEU A 43 -18.02 6.33 -1.73
C LEU A 43 -18.73 5.32 -0.83
N VAL A 44 -19.61 4.50 -1.40
CA VAL A 44 -20.33 3.45 -0.66
C VAL A 44 -19.35 2.43 -0.08
N ASP A 45 -18.34 2.03 -0.85
CA ASP A 45 -17.29 1.13 -0.39
C ASP A 45 -16.46 1.74 0.75
N SER A 46 -16.07 3.02 0.62
CA SER A 46 -15.33 3.76 1.65
C SER A 46 -16.11 3.84 2.97
N ILE A 47 -17.43 4.08 2.91
CA ILE A 47 -18.29 4.11 4.10
C ILE A 47 -18.35 2.73 4.77
N LYS A 48 -18.51 1.65 3.98
CA LYS A 48 -18.48 0.28 4.50
C LYS A 48 -17.13 -0.06 5.12
N HIS A 49 -16.04 0.37 4.51
CA HIS A 49 -14.68 0.18 5.00
C HIS A 49 -14.47 0.85 6.36
N VAL A 50 -14.94 2.09 6.52
CA VAL A 50 -14.90 2.83 7.79
C VAL A 50 -15.73 2.15 8.88
N ASN A 51 -16.89 1.58 8.53
CA ASN A 51 -17.67 0.79 9.48
C ASN A 51 -16.94 -0.49 9.90
N GLY A 52 -16.31 -1.19 8.96
CA GLY A 52 -15.49 -2.37 9.26
C GLY A 52 -14.30 -2.06 10.16
N MET A 53 -13.61 -0.94 9.92
CA MET A 53 -12.51 -0.49 10.79
C MET A 53 -12.96 -0.17 12.21
N GLN A 54 -14.13 0.45 12.38
CA GLN A 54 -14.70 0.69 13.72
C GLN A 54 -14.96 -0.62 14.46
N GLN A 55 -15.63 -1.59 13.82
CA GLN A 55 -15.90 -2.89 14.44
C GLN A 55 -14.62 -3.67 14.80
N GLN A 56 -13.61 -3.62 13.93
CA GLN A 56 -12.31 -4.24 14.22
C GLN A 56 -11.61 -3.55 15.39
N ALA A 57 -11.68 -2.22 15.48
CA ALA A 57 -11.12 -1.49 16.62
C ALA A 57 -11.83 -1.87 17.92
N ASP A 58 -13.15 -1.95 17.92
CA ASP A 58 -13.94 -2.36 19.10
C ASP A 58 -13.57 -3.77 19.57
N GLN A 59 -13.46 -4.73 18.64
CA GLN A 59 -13.03 -6.10 18.96
C GLN A 59 -11.59 -6.16 19.47
N ALA A 60 -10.68 -5.39 18.88
CA ALA A 60 -9.28 -5.37 19.30
C ALA A 60 -9.14 -4.78 20.72
N VAL A 61 -9.96 -3.78 21.04
CA VAL A 61 -10.05 -3.19 22.38
C VAL A 61 -10.60 -4.21 23.39
N GLU A 62 -11.69 -4.90 23.04
CA GLU A 62 -12.28 -5.95 23.89
C GLU A 62 -11.32 -7.13 24.13
N ALA A 63 -10.62 -7.59 23.10
CA ALA A 63 -9.60 -8.63 23.18
C ALA A 63 -8.46 -8.23 24.13
N LEU A 64 -8.06 -6.96 24.12
CA LEU A 64 -7.01 -6.46 25.00
C LEU A 64 -7.44 -6.47 26.48
N PHE A 65 -8.68 -6.05 26.77
CA PHE A 65 -9.20 -6.04 28.13
C PHE A 65 -9.51 -7.43 28.68
N THR A 66 -9.80 -8.40 27.81
CA THR A 66 -10.06 -9.80 28.19
C THR A 66 -8.77 -10.64 28.32
N GLY A 67 -7.60 -10.04 28.08
CA GLY A 67 -6.30 -10.71 28.20
C GLY A 67 -5.92 -11.56 26.99
N GLY A 68 -6.52 -11.29 25.81
CA GLY A 68 -6.13 -11.91 24.55
C GLY A 68 -4.71 -11.53 24.13
N ASP A 69 -4.10 -12.36 23.28
CA ASP A 69 -2.75 -12.17 22.72
C ASP A 69 -2.77 -11.05 21.65
N VAL A 70 -3.07 -9.82 22.07
CA VAL A 70 -3.09 -8.62 21.23
C VAL A 70 -2.13 -7.59 21.80
N ASN A 71 -1.28 -7.06 20.94
CA ASN A 71 -0.29 -6.07 21.35
C ASN A 71 -0.99 -4.71 21.57
N PRO A 72 -0.85 -4.07 22.74
CA PRO A 72 -1.44 -2.75 23.00
C PRO A 72 -1.10 -1.69 21.94
N ALA A 73 0.10 -1.76 21.34
CA ALA A 73 0.53 -0.85 20.29
C ALA A 73 -0.25 -1.05 18.98
N GLU A 74 -0.62 -2.29 18.65
CA GLU A 74 -1.43 -2.60 17.47
C GLU A 74 -2.88 -2.14 17.66
N VAL A 75 -3.44 -2.33 18.86
CA VAL A 75 -4.77 -1.82 19.22
C VAL A 75 -4.81 -0.30 19.11
N LEU A 76 -3.84 0.40 19.69
CA LEU A 76 -3.75 1.86 19.60
C LEU A 76 -3.62 2.34 18.15
N THR A 77 -2.84 1.63 17.33
CA THR A 77 -2.70 1.93 15.90
C THR A 77 -4.01 1.74 15.15
N ALA A 78 -4.76 0.67 15.43
CA ALA A 78 -6.06 0.41 14.83
C ALA A 78 -7.06 1.52 15.18
N VAL A 79 -7.10 1.92 16.45
CA VAL A 79 -7.94 3.04 16.93
C VAL A 79 -7.58 4.35 16.23
N GLN A 80 -6.29 4.69 16.11
CA GLN A 80 -5.85 5.90 15.41
C GLN A 80 -6.21 5.89 13.91
N LYS A 81 -6.05 4.74 13.24
CA LYS A 81 -6.47 4.58 11.84
C LYS A 81 -7.97 4.77 11.68
N ALA A 82 -8.77 4.19 12.57
CA ALA A 82 -10.23 4.32 12.54
C ALA A 82 -10.67 5.78 12.74
N ASP A 83 -10.11 6.49 13.72
CA ASP A 83 -10.40 7.92 13.96
C ASP A 83 -10.03 8.79 12.76
N MET A 84 -8.84 8.59 12.17
CA MET A 84 -8.42 9.34 10.97
C MET A 84 -9.36 9.09 9.79
N ALA A 85 -9.71 7.84 9.52
CA ALA A 85 -10.61 7.48 8.42
C ALA A 85 -12.02 8.04 8.64
N PHE A 86 -12.50 8.05 9.88
CA PHE A 86 -13.78 8.65 10.24
C PHE A 86 -13.79 10.16 9.97
N ARG A 87 -12.75 10.89 10.38
CA ARG A 87 -12.62 12.32 10.12
C ARG A 87 -12.61 12.64 8.63
N LEU A 88 -11.88 11.86 7.85
CA LEU A 88 -11.86 11.99 6.39
C LEU A 88 -13.25 11.77 5.78
N THR A 89 -13.97 10.75 6.25
CA THR A 89 -15.34 10.45 5.79
C THR A 89 -16.31 11.59 6.08
N MET A 90 -16.18 12.24 7.25
CA MET A 90 -17.00 13.42 7.58
C MET A 90 -16.70 14.59 6.65
N GLN A 91 -15.44 14.82 6.29
CA GLN A 91 -15.08 15.86 5.31
C GLN A 91 -15.69 15.57 3.93
N VAL A 92 -15.64 14.33 3.48
CA VAL A 92 -16.26 13.91 2.22
C VAL A 92 -17.79 14.08 2.27
N ARG A 93 -18.43 13.64 3.36
CA ARG A 93 -19.87 13.83 3.58
C ARG A 93 -20.27 15.30 3.49
N ASN A 94 -19.54 16.18 4.18
CA ASN A 94 -19.84 17.61 4.17
C ASN A 94 -19.68 18.18 2.76
N LYS A 95 -18.59 17.86 2.06
CA LYS A 95 -18.36 18.33 0.69
C LYS A 95 -19.43 17.87 -0.29
N LEU A 96 -19.96 16.66 -0.13
CA LEU A 96 -21.04 16.14 -0.96
C LEU A 96 -22.36 16.84 -0.71
N MET A 97 -22.65 17.21 0.55
CA MET A 97 -23.80 18.05 0.86
C MET A 97 -23.64 19.44 0.24
N ASP A 98 -22.46 20.04 0.33
CA ASP A 98 -22.18 21.34 -0.30
C ASP A 98 -22.42 21.29 -1.83
N VAL A 99 -21.91 20.26 -2.50
CA VAL A 99 -22.11 20.06 -3.95
C VAL A 99 -23.59 19.84 -4.28
N TYR A 100 -24.34 19.12 -3.45
CA TYR A 100 -25.78 18.97 -3.63
C TYR A 100 -26.51 20.31 -3.53
N HIS A 101 -26.17 21.12 -2.51
CA HIS A 101 -26.73 22.46 -2.33
C HIS A 101 -26.41 23.37 -3.53
N GLU A 102 -25.17 23.37 -4.02
CA GLU A 102 -24.77 24.22 -5.14
C GLU A 102 -25.45 23.84 -6.47
N ILE A 103 -25.68 22.55 -6.73
CA ILE A 103 -26.46 22.10 -7.90
C ILE A 103 -27.92 22.58 -7.82
N GLN A 104 -28.49 22.68 -6.61
CA GLN A 104 -29.85 23.23 -6.43
C GLN A 104 -29.90 24.73 -6.70
N GLU A 105 -28.91 25.50 -6.23
CA GLU A 105 -28.85 26.95 -6.46
C GLU A 105 -28.59 27.33 -7.91
N VAL A 106 -27.86 26.51 -8.68
CA VAL A 106 -27.62 26.74 -10.12
C VAL A 106 -28.88 26.48 -10.98
N ARG A 107 -29.89 25.76 -10.47
CA ARG A 107 -31.10 25.37 -11.22
C ARG A 107 -32.33 26.28 -11.01
N ILE A 108 -32.15 27.45 -10.40
CA ILE A 108 -33.14 28.53 -10.29
C ILE A 108 -32.65 29.76 -11.06
#